data_AF-A0A2M7V242-F1
#
_entry.id   AF-A0A2M7V242-F1
#
_cell.length_a   1.000
_cell.length_b   1.000
_cell.length_c   1.000
_cell.angle_alpha   90.00
_cell.angle_beta   90.00
_cell.angle_gamma   90.00
#
_symmetry.space_group_name_H-M   'P 1'
#
loop_
_entity.id
_entity.type
_entity.pdbx_description
1 polymer ?
#
loop_
_entity_poly.entity_id
_entity_poly.type
_entity_poly.pdbx_seq_one_letter_code
_entity_poly.pdbx_strand_id
1 'polypeptide(L)'
;MREVETELIPVQEALERFRGEIQETHSVSFQIMEIGGIHPDKGNEPFFDPYTQQESTEDFSNIGKHCIAVGYCADKIAEKLLEKKALTPEDFHTIVARALVHDVMRRLVACERRTKQSFEEWEIHNEDDVALHELFENFSEEDAPGKDMINYLGVAGRETGHMSLKEFVTLDPEGKPILKPDKTLVDIIVHVADDMTASPKPGVSEETKFVAIEERMRLGNFPERHPHLFRSGFGFDADNHPVLVDDVHDQLVIQGLKQVKSYKEWQILVFTFCTDRLSNIIDPHSSSSSREHIKKIVNSGLLT
;
A
#
# COMPACT_ATOMS: atom_id res chain seq x y z
N MET A 1 24.10 33.13 18.07
CA MET A 1 23.34 31.90 17.78
C MET A 1 23.97 31.27 16.55
N ARG A 2 24.55 30.07 16.67
CA ARG A 2 24.92 29.30 15.48
C ARG A 2 23.64 28.60 15.04
N GLU A 3 23.22 28.82 13.80
CA GLU A 3 22.23 27.97 13.16
C GLU A 3 22.81 26.56 13.16
N VAL A 4 22.12 25.62 13.78
CA VAL A 4 22.43 24.20 13.65
C VAL A 4 21.96 23.84 12.25
N GLU A 5 22.89 23.67 11.31
CA GLU A 5 22.57 23.13 10.00
C GLU A 5 21.97 21.75 10.21
N THR A 6 20.68 21.61 9.89
CA THR A 6 19.95 20.35 9.94
C THR A 6 20.45 19.52 8.78
N GLU A 7 21.26 18.49 9.04
CA GLU A 7 21.69 17.56 7.99
C GLU A 7 20.55 16.58 7.68
N LEU A 8 20.34 16.31 6.39
CA LEU A 8 19.44 15.26 5.94
C LEU A 8 20.16 13.92 6.08
N ILE A 9 19.62 13.00 6.88
CA ILE A 9 20.10 11.61 6.82
C ILE A 9 19.66 10.96 5.50
N PRO A 10 20.51 10.15 4.86
CA PRO A 10 20.10 9.36 3.71
C PRO A 10 18.86 8.53 4.03
N VAL A 11 17.91 8.43 3.10
CA VAL A 11 16.65 7.69 3.31
C VAL A 11 16.93 6.25 3.74
N GLN A 12 17.94 5.61 3.16
CA GLN A 12 18.33 4.25 3.49
C GLN A 12 18.75 4.10 4.96
N GLU A 13 19.51 5.06 5.51
CA GLU A 13 19.94 5.05 6.91
C GLU A 13 18.73 5.23 7.84
N ALA A 14 17.80 6.11 7.50
CA ALA A 14 16.55 6.30 8.25
C ALA A 14 15.71 5.02 8.29
N LEU A 15 15.63 4.30 7.17
CA LEU A 15 14.89 3.05 7.06
C LEU A 15 15.54 1.91 7.86
N GLU A 16 16.88 1.82 7.83
CA GLU A 16 17.63 0.83 8.62
C GLU A 16 17.46 1.08 10.12
N ARG A 17 17.54 2.36 10.54
CA ARG A 17 17.29 2.76 11.93
C ARG A 17 15.86 2.42 12.35
N PHE A 18 14.87 2.85 11.57
CA PHE A 18 13.46 2.56 11.83
C PHE A 18 13.24 1.07 11.98
N ARG A 19 13.73 0.27 11.03
CA ARG A 19 13.65 -1.18 11.07
C ARG A 19 14.22 -1.75 12.37
N GLY A 20 15.40 -1.30 12.79
CA GLY A 20 16.03 -1.73 14.04
C GLY A 20 15.19 -1.39 15.28
N GLU A 21 14.52 -0.23 15.28
CA GLU A 21 13.65 0.23 16.36
C GLU A 21 12.33 -0.57 16.45
N ILE A 22 11.76 -0.96 15.30
CA ILE A 22 10.43 -1.63 15.25
C ILE A 22 10.49 -3.16 15.25
N GLN A 23 11.66 -3.78 15.04
CA GLN A 23 11.75 -5.22 14.84
C GLN A 23 11.29 -6.03 16.06
N GLU A 24 11.57 -5.56 17.28
CA GLU A 24 11.13 -6.23 18.51
C GLU A 24 9.62 -6.05 18.74
N THR A 25 9.14 -4.81 18.62
CA THR A 25 7.74 -4.44 18.89
C THR A 25 6.76 -4.93 17.82
N HIS A 26 7.23 -5.15 16.59
CA HIS A 26 6.46 -5.67 15.46
C HIS A 26 6.97 -7.04 14.96
N SER A 27 7.57 -7.85 15.85
CA SER A 27 8.15 -9.16 15.53
C SER A 27 7.21 -10.09 14.74
N VAL A 28 5.92 -10.11 15.05
CA VAL A 28 4.91 -10.88 14.30
C VAL A 28 4.84 -10.45 12.82
N SER A 29 4.87 -9.15 12.52
CA SER A 29 4.87 -8.66 11.13
C SER A 29 6.13 -9.10 10.39
N PHE A 30 7.28 -9.16 11.06
CA PHE A 30 8.52 -9.66 10.45
C PHE A 30 8.48 -11.17 10.20
N GLN A 31 7.91 -11.95 11.11
CA GLN A 31 7.68 -13.39 10.90
C GLN A 31 6.75 -13.63 9.71
N ILE A 32 5.67 -12.84 9.59
CA ILE A 32 4.76 -12.91 8.45
C ILE A 32 5.48 -12.59 7.14
N MET A 33 6.33 -11.57 7.10
CA MET A 33 7.14 -11.26 5.92
C MET A 33 8.12 -12.40 5.57
N GLU A 34 8.67 -13.08 6.57
CA GLU A 34 9.54 -14.24 6.37
C GLU A 34 8.77 -15.43 5.77
N ILE A 35 7.62 -15.79 6.34
CA ILE A 35 6.77 -16.88 5.83
C ILE A 35 6.25 -16.55 4.43
N GLY A 36 5.83 -15.29 4.21
CA GLY A 36 5.43 -14.77 2.90
C GLY A 36 6.58 -14.69 1.89
N GLY A 37 7.83 -14.91 2.32
CA GLY A 37 9.03 -14.92 1.47
C GLY A 37 9.41 -13.56 0.91
N ILE A 38 8.98 -12.48 1.56
CA ILE A 38 9.29 -11.11 1.15
C ILE A 38 10.25 -10.41 2.11
N HIS A 39 10.75 -11.09 3.15
CA HIS A 39 11.57 -10.46 4.19
C HIS A 39 12.80 -9.72 3.59
N PRO A 40 13.10 -8.48 4.05
CA PRO A 40 14.05 -7.58 3.39
C PRO A 40 15.51 -8.08 3.29
N ASP A 41 15.88 -9.09 4.07
CA ASP A 41 17.25 -9.64 4.12
C ASP A 41 17.41 -11.02 3.47
N LYS A 42 16.31 -11.67 3.06
CA LYS A 42 16.38 -13.08 2.66
C LYS A 42 16.96 -13.29 1.26
N GLY A 43 16.81 -12.31 0.36
CA GLY A 43 17.41 -12.39 -0.98
C GLY A 43 16.89 -13.60 -1.79
N ASN A 44 17.79 -14.27 -2.52
CA ASN A 44 17.47 -15.44 -3.37
C ASN A 44 17.39 -16.74 -2.55
N GLU A 45 16.39 -16.90 -1.68
CA GLU A 45 16.14 -18.17 -1.01
C GLU A 45 15.28 -19.11 -1.88
N PRO A 46 15.63 -20.41 -2.00
CA PRO A 46 14.78 -21.38 -2.67
C PRO A 46 13.40 -21.48 -2.03
N PHE A 47 12.35 -21.48 -2.84
CA PHE A 47 10.98 -21.73 -2.42
C PHE A 47 10.23 -22.57 -3.45
N PHE A 48 9.18 -23.24 -3.01
CA PHE A 48 8.31 -24.00 -3.89
C PHE A 48 7.25 -23.07 -4.50
N ASP A 49 7.16 -23.01 -5.83
CA ASP A 49 6.11 -22.27 -6.53
C ASP A 49 4.86 -23.16 -6.63
N PRO A 50 3.76 -22.84 -5.91
CA PRO A 50 2.60 -23.71 -5.82
C PRO A 50 1.82 -23.81 -7.14
N TYR A 51 2.04 -22.88 -8.09
CA TYR A 51 1.35 -22.87 -9.38
C TYR A 51 2.10 -23.68 -10.45
N THR A 52 3.44 -23.65 -10.43
CA THR A 52 4.25 -24.42 -11.38
C THR A 52 4.70 -25.78 -10.83
N GLN A 53 4.55 -26.00 -9.53
CA GLN A 53 5.04 -27.17 -8.78
C GLN A 53 6.56 -27.39 -8.92
N GLN A 54 7.33 -26.29 -9.05
CA GLN A 54 8.78 -26.31 -9.20
C GLN A 54 9.45 -25.42 -8.15
N GLU A 55 10.72 -25.69 -7.86
CA GLU A 55 11.53 -24.78 -7.07
C GLU A 55 11.88 -23.51 -7.85
N SER A 56 11.84 -22.38 -7.16
CA SER A 56 12.21 -21.06 -7.65
C SER A 56 13.20 -20.43 -6.66
N THR A 57 14.13 -19.61 -7.16
CA THR A 57 15.11 -18.87 -6.34
C THR A 57 15.00 -17.36 -6.55
N GLU A 58 13.85 -16.88 -7.04
CA GLU A 58 13.63 -15.45 -7.28
C GLU A 58 13.67 -14.64 -5.97
N ASP A 59 14.37 -13.51 -6.02
CA ASP A 59 14.50 -12.57 -4.89
C ASP A 59 13.32 -11.60 -4.83
N PHE A 60 12.58 -11.65 -3.72
CA PHE A 60 11.48 -10.74 -3.39
C PHE A 60 11.81 -9.78 -2.23
N SER A 61 13.08 -9.71 -1.79
CA SER A 61 13.52 -8.83 -0.70
C SER A 61 13.29 -7.35 -0.98
N ASN A 62 13.19 -6.95 -2.26
CA ASN A 62 12.81 -5.59 -2.64
C ASN A 62 11.38 -5.24 -2.20
N ILE A 63 10.47 -6.23 -2.13
CA ILE A 63 9.11 -6.06 -1.62
C ILE A 63 9.15 -5.82 -0.12
N GLY A 64 9.95 -6.60 0.64
CA GLY A 64 10.17 -6.32 2.06
C GLY A 64 10.75 -4.95 2.31
N LYS A 65 11.77 -4.53 1.55
CA LYS A 65 12.35 -3.18 1.65
C LYS A 65 11.31 -2.09 1.38
N HIS A 66 10.42 -2.32 0.41
CA HIS A 66 9.28 -1.44 0.15
C HIS A 66 8.32 -1.41 1.35
N CYS A 67 7.95 -2.56 1.92
CA CYS A 67 7.11 -2.64 3.10
C CYS A 67 7.71 -1.93 4.32
N ILE A 68 9.02 -2.00 4.54
CA ILE A 68 9.70 -1.22 5.59
C ILE A 68 9.53 0.28 5.35
N ALA A 69 9.68 0.75 4.11
CA ALA A 69 9.49 2.15 3.77
C ALA A 69 8.03 2.61 3.93
N VAL A 70 7.06 1.76 3.54
CA VAL A 70 5.63 2.03 3.78
C VAL A 70 5.33 2.08 5.28
N GLY A 71 5.90 1.16 6.06
CA GLY A 71 5.83 1.16 7.53
C GLY A 71 6.37 2.45 8.14
N TYR A 72 7.53 2.94 7.69
CA TYR A 72 8.10 4.21 8.13
C TYR A 72 7.19 5.40 7.79
N CYS A 73 6.65 5.43 6.57
CA CYS A 73 5.73 6.48 6.14
C CYS A 73 4.47 6.50 7.02
N ALA A 74 3.89 5.31 7.28
CA ALA A 74 2.72 5.14 8.12
C ALA A 74 2.99 5.55 9.58
N ASP A 75 4.15 5.15 10.14
CA ASP A 75 4.61 5.52 11.48
C ASP A 75 4.64 7.05 11.67
N LYS A 76 5.26 7.79 10.75
CA LYS A 76 5.39 9.24 10.85
C LYS A 76 4.05 9.98 10.78
N ILE A 77 3.13 9.48 9.97
CA ILE A 77 1.77 10.04 9.88
C ILE A 77 0.98 9.71 11.17
N ALA A 78 1.05 8.46 11.63
CA ALA A 78 0.33 7.98 12.80
C ALA A 78 0.83 8.67 14.09
N GLU A 79 2.13 8.91 14.22
CA GLU A 79 2.74 9.64 15.34
C GLU A 79 2.10 11.03 15.49
N LYS A 80 1.96 11.78 14.38
CA LYS A 80 1.33 13.11 14.40
C LYS A 80 -0.15 13.06 14.76
N LEU A 81 -0.87 12.01 14.38
CA LEU A 81 -2.27 11.86 14.75
C LEU A 81 -2.44 11.40 16.20
N LEU A 82 -1.50 10.61 16.73
CA LEU A 82 -1.45 10.22 18.13
C LEU A 82 -1.20 11.44 19.03
N GLU A 83 -0.27 12.33 18.65
CA GLU A 83 -0.05 13.64 19.31
C GLU A 83 -1.34 14.48 19.40
N LYS A 84 -2.18 14.39 18.36
CA LYS A 84 -3.48 15.08 18.26
C LYS A 84 -4.62 14.34 18.95
N LYS A 85 -4.35 13.17 19.55
CA LYS A 85 -5.33 12.28 20.18
C LYS A 85 -6.43 11.82 19.22
N ALA A 86 -6.13 11.80 17.92
CA ALA A 86 -7.02 11.28 16.88
C ALA A 86 -6.91 9.76 16.71
N LEU A 87 -5.85 9.16 17.26
CA LEU A 87 -5.60 7.72 17.32
C LEU A 87 -5.38 7.27 18.76
N THR A 88 -5.67 6.00 19.03
CA THR A 88 -5.21 5.29 20.22
C THR A 88 -3.83 4.65 19.97
N PRO A 89 -3.09 4.24 21.02
CA PRO A 89 -1.88 3.45 20.85
C PRO A 89 -2.12 2.13 20.10
N GLU A 90 -3.30 1.52 20.25
CA GLU A 90 -3.69 0.30 19.54
C GLU A 90 -3.87 0.56 18.04
N ASP A 91 -4.51 1.66 17.66
CA ASP A 91 -4.61 2.07 16.25
C ASP A 91 -3.22 2.30 15.66
N PHE A 92 -2.34 2.99 16.39
CA PHE A 92 -0.96 3.23 15.97
C PHE A 92 -0.22 1.92 15.66
N HIS A 93 -0.25 0.95 16.59
CA HIS A 93 0.38 -0.35 16.36
C HIS A 93 -0.25 -1.10 15.17
N THR A 94 -1.57 -1.05 15.04
CA THR A 94 -2.30 -1.68 13.93
C THR A 94 -1.91 -1.09 12.58
N ILE A 95 -1.77 0.24 12.48
CA ILE A 95 -1.36 0.95 11.28
C ILE A 95 0.02 0.48 10.82
N VAL A 96 1.01 0.52 11.71
CA VAL A 96 2.39 0.15 11.38
C VAL A 96 2.45 -1.33 11.01
N ALA A 97 1.77 -2.20 11.76
CA ALA A 97 1.77 -3.62 11.47
C ALA A 97 1.13 -3.96 10.11
N ARG A 98 -0.03 -3.37 9.77
CA ARG A 98 -0.68 -3.55 8.47
C ARG A 98 0.19 -3.03 7.33
N ALA A 99 0.79 -1.85 7.50
CA ALA A 99 1.70 -1.26 6.52
C ALA A 99 2.92 -2.16 6.20
N LEU A 100 3.49 -2.82 7.21
CA LEU A 100 4.64 -3.74 7.05
C LEU A 100 4.28 -5.01 6.27
N VAL A 101 3.03 -5.46 6.30
CA VAL A 101 2.61 -6.72 5.66
C VAL A 101 1.64 -6.50 4.50
N HIS A 102 1.38 -5.26 4.11
CA HIS A 102 0.35 -4.93 3.12
C HIS A 102 0.59 -5.58 1.75
N ASP A 103 1.83 -5.94 1.42
CA ASP A 103 2.22 -6.54 0.14
C ASP A 103 2.73 -8.00 0.29
N VAL A 104 2.47 -8.65 1.43
CA VAL A 104 2.94 -10.02 1.74
C VAL A 104 2.53 -11.06 0.69
N MET A 105 1.36 -10.90 0.06
CA MET A 105 0.84 -11.82 -0.96
C MET A 105 1.49 -11.63 -2.35
N ARG A 106 2.36 -10.62 -2.53
CA ARG A 106 2.91 -10.28 -3.86
C ARG A 106 3.75 -11.39 -4.49
N ARG A 107 4.49 -12.16 -3.69
CA ARG A 107 5.28 -13.31 -4.20
C ARG A 107 4.36 -14.30 -4.93
N LEU A 108 3.22 -14.61 -4.33
CA LEU A 108 2.25 -15.56 -4.87
C LEU A 108 1.57 -15.01 -6.12
N VAL A 109 1.16 -13.73 -6.09
CA VAL A 109 0.62 -13.04 -7.28
C VAL A 109 1.62 -13.02 -8.45
N ALA A 110 2.92 -12.91 -8.17
CA ALA A 110 3.95 -13.00 -9.21
C ALA A 110 4.04 -14.41 -9.82
N CYS A 111 4.01 -15.46 -8.97
CA CYS A 111 4.03 -16.86 -9.40
C CYS A 111 2.81 -17.21 -10.27
N GLU A 112 1.62 -16.79 -9.82
CA GLU A 112 0.36 -16.99 -10.52
C GLU A 112 0.36 -16.36 -11.91
N ARG A 113 0.79 -15.08 -12.02
CA ARG A 113 0.84 -14.35 -13.30
C ARG A 113 1.74 -15.04 -14.33
N ARG A 114 2.87 -15.61 -13.92
CA ARG A 114 3.74 -16.39 -14.82
C ARG A 114 3.04 -17.63 -15.35
N THR A 115 2.30 -18.32 -14.49
CA THR A 115 1.56 -19.52 -14.87
C THR A 115 0.43 -19.20 -15.85
N LYS A 116 -0.36 -18.16 -15.58
CA LYS A 116 -1.40 -17.65 -16.49
C LYS A 116 -0.85 -17.17 -17.84
N GLN A 117 0.39 -16.69 -17.89
CA GLN A 117 1.07 -16.35 -19.15
C GLN A 117 1.62 -17.58 -19.90
N SER A 118 1.81 -18.70 -19.20
CA SER A 118 2.39 -19.92 -19.76
C SER A 118 1.35 -20.96 -20.20
N PHE A 119 0.10 -20.86 -19.74
CA PHE A 119 -0.97 -21.80 -20.05
C PHE A 119 -2.26 -21.05 -20.48
N GLU A 120 -2.76 -21.32 -21.69
CA GLU A 120 -3.96 -20.66 -22.26
C GLU A 120 -5.28 -21.12 -21.61
N GLU A 121 -5.30 -22.24 -20.89
CA GLU A 121 -6.50 -22.79 -20.24
C GLU A 121 -6.12 -23.27 -18.83
N TRP A 122 -6.28 -22.40 -17.83
CA TRP A 122 -6.27 -22.81 -16.43
C TRP A 122 -7.63 -22.50 -15.82
N GLU A 123 -8.34 -23.55 -15.38
CA GLU A 123 -9.51 -23.41 -14.53
C GLU A 123 -9.06 -22.97 -13.14
N ILE A 124 -9.51 -21.79 -12.74
CA ILE A 124 -9.21 -21.19 -11.45
C ILE A 124 -9.92 -22.00 -10.36
N HIS A 125 -9.19 -22.86 -9.66
CA HIS A 125 -9.63 -23.42 -8.38
C HIS A 125 -9.08 -22.53 -7.25
N ASN A 126 -9.94 -21.70 -6.67
CA ASN A 126 -9.75 -20.89 -5.45
C ASN A 126 -8.31 -20.41 -5.17
N GLU A 127 -7.92 -19.31 -5.84
CA GLU A 127 -6.62 -18.62 -5.73
C GLU A 127 -6.21 -18.22 -4.31
N ASP A 128 -7.18 -18.04 -3.41
CA ASP A 128 -6.95 -17.58 -2.04
C ASP A 128 -6.65 -18.73 -1.06
N ASP A 129 -7.21 -19.93 -1.24
CA ASP A 129 -7.16 -20.98 -0.21
C ASP A 129 -5.76 -21.58 -0.04
N VAL A 130 -5.00 -21.85 -1.11
CA VAL A 130 -3.71 -22.59 -1.02
C VAL A 130 -2.60 -21.76 -0.37
N ALA A 131 -2.49 -20.49 -0.75
CA ALA A 131 -1.49 -19.57 -0.24
C ALA A 131 -1.74 -19.17 1.23
N LEU A 132 -3.01 -18.91 1.56
CA LEU A 132 -3.42 -18.70 2.94
C LEU A 132 -3.19 -19.98 3.74
N HIS A 133 -3.50 -21.17 3.20
CA HIS A 133 -3.27 -22.44 3.89
C HIS A 133 -1.81 -22.68 4.23
N GLU A 134 -0.85 -22.43 3.33
CA GLU A 134 0.59 -22.53 3.67
C GLU A 134 1.02 -21.50 4.74
N LEU A 135 0.48 -20.27 4.70
CA LEU A 135 0.71 -19.28 5.76
C LEU A 135 0.09 -19.74 7.09
N PHE A 136 -1.15 -20.23 7.08
CA PHE A 136 -1.89 -20.71 8.25
C PHE A 136 -1.29 -21.98 8.86
N GLU A 137 -0.79 -22.93 8.05
CA GLU A 137 -0.17 -24.17 8.53
C GLU A 137 1.18 -23.92 9.23
N ASN A 138 1.91 -22.89 8.81
CA ASN A 138 3.18 -22.51 9.43
C ASN A 138 3.01 -21.65 10.70
N PHE A 139 1.81 -21.13 10.96
CA PHE A 139 1.44 -20.53 12.25
C PHE A 139 0.81 -21.60 13.14
N SER A 140 1.58 -22.21 14.04
CA SER A 140 0.98 -23.10 15.05
C SER A 140 0.02 -22.30 15.95
N GLU A 141 -1.12 -22.91 16.31
CA GLU A 141 -2.17 -22.29 17.13
C GLU A 141 -1.70 -21.82 18.54
N GLU A 142 -0.45 -22.10 18.94
CA GLU A 142 0.06 -21.84 20.29
C GLU A 142 0.67 -20.43 20.49
N ASP A 143 0.98 -19.67 19.43
CA ASP A 143 1.53 -18.30 19.52
C ASP A 143 0.47 -17.23 19.17
N ALA A 144 -0.46 -17.02 20.11
CA ALA A 144 -1.69 -16.25 19.92
C ALA A 144 -1.66 -14.69 19.96
N PRO A 145 -0.55 -13.95 19.76
CA PRO A 145 -0.61 -12.53 19.36
C PRO A 145 -0.85 -12.32 17.86
N GLY A 146 -0.72 -13.37 17.04
CA GLY A 146 -0.76 -13.27 15.57
C GLY A 146 -2.14 -13.40 14.94
N LYS A 147 -3.16 -13.91 15.64
CA LYS A 147 -4.43 -14.34 15.01
C LYS A 147 -5.14 -13.25 14.21
N ASP A 148 -5.19 -12.03 14.73
CA ASP A 148 -5.81 -10.91 14.01
C ASP A 148 -4.99 -10.47 12.79
N MET A 149 -3.66 -10.53 12.89
CA MET A 149 -2.77 -10.24 11.77
C MET A 149 -2.80 -11.34 10.70
N ILE A 150 -2.97 -12.59 11.11
CA ILE A 150 -3.14 -13.74 10.21
C ILE A 150 -4.51 -13.65 9.52
N ASN A 151 -5.59 -13.33 10.24
CA ASN A 151 -6.90 -13.06 9.63
C ASN A 151 -6.82 -11.89 8.63
N TYR A 152 -6.01 -10.88 8.94
CA TYR A 152 -5.75 -9.76 8.05
C TYR A 152 -5.01 -10.18 6.76
N LEU A 153 -4.25 -11.28 6.73
CA LEU A 153 -3.59 -11.76 5.51
C LEU A 153 -4.55 -12.05 4.36
N GLY A 154 -5.81 -12.42 4.66
CA GLY A 154 -6.84 -12.63 3.63
C GLY A 154 -7.27 -11.35 2.90
N VAL A 155 -6.94 -10.19 3.46
CA VAL A 155 -7.19 -8.87 2.85
C VAL A 155 -5.90 -8.10 2.56
N ALA A 156 -4.76 -8.53 3.10
CA ALA A 156 -3.45 -8.00 2.75
C ALA A 156 -3.21 -8.13 1.23
N GLY A 157 -2.70 -7.07 0.61
CA GLY A 157 -2.53 -6.95 -0.84
C GLY A 157 -3.76 -6.45 -1.59
N ARG A 158 -4.92 -6.31 -0.93
CA ARG A 158 -6.19 -5.82 -1.50
C ARG A 158 -6.65 -4.47 -0.95
N GLU A 159 -6.09 -4.02 0.17
CA GLU A 159 -6.43 -2.73 0.80
C GLU A 159 -5.76 -1.52 0.15
N THR A 160 -4.61 -1.72 -0.50
CA THR A 160 -3.89 -0.66 -1.23
C THR A 160 -3.89 -0.90 -2.75
N GLY A 161 -3.44 0.10 -3.50
CA GLY A 161 -3.41 0.06 -4.95
C GLY A 161 -4.77 0.30 -5.64
N HIS A 162 -4.77 0.18 -6.97
CA HIS A 162 -5.87 0.67 -7.80
C HIS A 162 -7.20 -0.07 -7.60
N MET A 163 -7.17 -1.37 -7.27
CA MET A 163 -8.39 -2.16 -7.08
C MET A 163 -9.17 -1.78 -5.82
N SER A 164 -8.49 -1.21 -4.81
CA SER A 164 -9.13 -0.82 -3.55
C SER A 164 -9.78 0.56 -3.61
N LEU A 165 -9.50 1.36 -4.64
CA LEU A 165 -9.98 2.76 -4.74
C LEU A 165 -11.50 2.89 -4.67
N LYS A 166 -12.26 1.97 -5.27
CA LYS A 166 -13.73 1.94 -5.20
C LYS A 166 -14.25 1.77 -3.77
N GLU A 167 -13.43 1.21 -2.89
CA GLU A 167 -13.79 1.06 -1.49
C GLU A 167 -13.68 2.37 -0.74
N PHE A 168 -12.87 3.34 -1.20
CA PHE A 168 -12.66 4.62 -0.54
C PHE A 168 -13.62 5.72 -0.99
N VAL A 169 -14.30 5.58 -2.13
CA VAL A 169 -15.13 6.65 -2.69
C VAL A 169 -16.62 6.29 -2.67
N THR A 170 -17.44 7.29 -2.38
CA THR A 170 -18.89 7.27 -2.67
C THR A 170 -19.30 8.60 -3.29
N LEU A 171 -20.57 8.72 -3.68
CA LEU A 171 -21.14 9.98 -4.15
C LEU A 171 -21.96 10.64 -3.03
N ASP A 172 -21.81 11.95 -2.88
CA ASP A 172 -22.69 12.76 -2.05
C ASP A 172 -24.09 12.91 -2.70
N PRO A 173 -25.08 13.51 -2.00
CA PRO A 173 -26.42 13.74 -2.58
C PRO A 173 -26.44 14.60 -3.86
N GLU A 174 -25.36 15.33 -4.16
CA GLU A 174 -25.20 16.17 -5.33
C GLU A 174 -24.48 15.43 -6.49
N GLY A 175 -24.09 14.17 -6.27
CA GLY A 175 -23.38 13.34 -7.24
C GLY A 175 -21.88 13.65 -7.35
N LYS A 176 -21.29 14.33 -6.35
CA LYS A 176 -19.85 14.58 -6.30
C LYS A 176 -19.15 13.44 -5.56
N PRO A 177 -17.97 13.01 -6.02
CA PRO A 177 -17.16 12.05 -5.29
C PRO A 177 -16.71 12.61 -3.94
N ILE A 178 -16.86 11.80 -2.90
CA ILE A 178 -16.38 12.07 -1.54
C ILE A 178 -15.72 10.83 -0.97
N LEU A 179 -14.86 11.01 0.04
CA LEU A 179 -14.37 9.89 0.84
C LEU A 179 -15.54 9.21 1.56
N LYS A 180 -15.60 7.88 1.52
CA LYS A 180 -16.57 7.11 2.27
C LYS A 180 -16.49 7.45 3.78
N PRO A 181 -17.60 7.86 4.43
CA PRO A 181 -17.57 8.33 5.82
C PRO A 181 -17.12 7.28 6.83
N ASP A 182 -17.35 6.00 6.54
CA ASP A 182 -16.99 4.84 7.36
C ASP A 182 -15.52 4.43 7.23
N LYS A 183 -14.74 5.07 6.35
CA LYS A 183 -13.30 4.78 6.26
C LYS A 183 -12.57 5.21 7.53
N THR A 184 -11.89 4.23 8.12
CA THR A 184 -11.11 4.42 9.34
C THR A 184 -9.80 5.16 9.04
N LEU A 185 -9.21 5.78 10.06
CA LEU A 185 -7.87 6.37 9.90
C LEU A 185 -6.83 5.29 9.59
N VAL A 186 -7.01 4.07 10.08
CA VAL A 186 -6.11 2.94 9.78
C VAL A 186 -6.06 2.68 8.27
N ASP A 187 -7.22 2.49 7.63
CA ASP A 187 -7.28 2.23 6.19
C ASP A 187 -6.71 3.38 5.36
N ILE A 188 -7.01 4.62 5.78
CA ILE A 188 -6.55 5.84 5.11
C ILE A 188 -5.03 5.95 5.17
N ILE A 189 -4.42 5.74 6.34
CA ILE A 189 -2.98 5.93 6.53
C ILE A 189 -2.20 4.86 5.77
N VAL A 190 -2.61 3.59 5.82
CA VAL A 190 -1.89 2.53 5.10
C VAL A 190 -1.97 2.75 3.59
N HIS A 191 -3.13 3.15 3.07
CA HIS A 191 -3.30 3.47 1.65
C HIS A 191 -2.42 4.66 1.22
N VAL A 192 -2.44 5.76 1.99
CA VAL A 192 -1.61 6.94 1.74
C VAL A 192 -0.12 6.60 1.83
N ALA A 193 0.29 5.76 2.79
CA ALA A 193 1.68 5.40 2.98
C ALA A 193 2.26 4.62 1.79
N ASP A 194 1.52 3.67 1.23
CA ASP A 194 1.89 2.98 -0.01
C ASP A 194 1.93 3.97 -1.19
N ASP A 195 0.89 4.79 -1.35
CA ASP A 195 0.82 5.80 -2.41
C ASP A 195 1.93 6.85 -2.37
N MET A 196 2.51 7.10 -1.19
CA MET A 196 3.64 8.01 -1.01
C MET A 196 5.01 7.37 -1.17
N THR A 197 5.08 6.04 -1.26
CA THR A 197 6.36 5.32 -1.26
C THR A 197 6.76 4.92 -2.68
N ALA A 198 7.76 5.63 -3.23
CA ALA A 198 8.38 5.30 -4.50
C ALA A 198 9.65 4.49 -4.26
N SER A 199 9.55 3.16 -4.34
CA SER A 199 10.71 2.25 -4.23
C SER A 199 11.27 1.88 -5.61
N PRO A 200 12.60 1.73 -5.73
CA PRO A 200 13.25 1.35 -6.98
C PRO A 200 12.83 -0.06 -7.42
N LYS A 201 13.00 -0.35 -8.72
CA LYS A 201 12.90 -1.72 -9.23
C LYS A 201 14.07 -2.57 -8.71
N PRO A 202 13.91 -3.91 -8.65
CA PRO A 202 15.04 -4.82 -8.52
C PRO A 202 16.13 -4.49 -9.55
N GLY A 203 17.38 -4.38 -9.10
CA GLY A 203 18.54 -4.11 -9.97
C GLY A 203 18.72 -2.66 -10.43
N VAL A 204 17.90 -1.71 -9.97
CA VAL A 204 18.09 -0.27 -10.23
C VAL A 204 18.67 0.39 -8.98
N SER A 205 19.77 1.13 -9.13
CA SER A 205 20.49 1.78 -8.01
C SER A 205 19.81 3.05 -7.47
N GLU A 206 18.53 3.26 -7.75
CA GLU A 206 17.81 4.43 -7.24
C GLU A 206 17.40 4.21 -5.78
N GLU A 207 17.40 5.26 -4.98
CA GLU A 207 16.95 5.19 -3.58
C GLU A 207 15.43 5.29 -3.49
N THR A 208 14.86 4.69 -2.45
CA THR A 208 13.45 4.91 -2.07
C THR A 208 13.20 6.38 -1.78
N LYS A 209 12.06 6.91 -2.22
CA LYS A 209 11.65 8.30 -1.99
C LYS A 209 10.22 8.40 -1.47
N PHE A 210 9.98 9.35 -0.57
CA PHE A 210 8.65 9.69 -0.06
C PHE A 210 8.10 10.91 -0.77
N VAL A 211 7.17 10.68 -1.69
CA VAL A 211 6.69 11.66 -2.68
C VAL A 211 5.18 11.67 -2.76
N ALA A 212 4.57 12.68 -3.38
CA ALA A 212 3.13 12.63 -3.66
C ALA A 212 2.81 11.60 -4.78
N ILE A 213 1.57 11.13 -4.88
CA ILE A 213 1.22 10.08 -5.83
C ILE A 213 1.54 10.44 -7.30
N GLU A 214 1.35 11.70 -7.72
CA GLU A 214 1.71 12.12 -9.08
C GLU A 214 3.22 12.13 -9.34
N GLU A 215 4.02 12.37 -8.29
CA GLU A 215 5.49 12.24 -8.35
C GLU A 215 5.88 10.75 -8.42
N ARG A 216 5.25 9.89 -7.61
CA ARG A 216 5.44 8.43 -7.65
C ARG A 216 5.13 7.85 -9.04
N MET A 217 4.01 8.24 -9.64
CA MET A 217 3.63 7.80 -10.99
C MET A 217 4.68 8.19 -12.05
N ARG A 218 5.29 9.38 -11.92
CA ARG A 218 6.35 9.85 -12.82
C ARG A 218 7.66 9.09 -12.60
N LEU A 219 8.14 9.00 -11.36
CA LEU A 219 9.37 8.28 -10.99
C LEU A 219 9.26 6.79 -11.36
N GLY A 220 8.09 6.20 -11.14
CA GLY A 220 7.81 4.81 -11.46
C GLY A 220 7.57 4.53 -12.93
N ASN A 221 7.48 5.56 -13.80
CA ASN A 221 7.09 5.46 -15.21
C ASN A 221 5.79 4.64 -15.43
N PHE A 222 4.73 5.04 -14.72
CA PHE A 222 3.46 4.31 -14.73
C PHE A 222 2.79 4.23 -16.12
N PRO A 223 2.81 5.27 -16.99
CA PRO A 223 2.17 5.18 -18.31
C PRO A 223 2.67 4.00 -19.15
N GLU A 224 3.98 3.73 -19.13
CA GLU A 224 4.56 2.63 -19.91
C GLU A 224 4.44 1.28 -19.20
N ARG A 225 4.60 1.24 -17.87
CA ARG A 225 4.61 -0.02 -17.10
C ARG A 225 3.21 -0.53 -16.75
N HIS A 226 2.27 0.39 -16.56
CA HIS A 226 0.92 0.12 -16.10
C HIS A 226 -0.10 0.87 -16.96
N PRO A 227 -0.12 0.66 -18.29
CA PRO A 227 -0.98 1.40 -19.20
C PRO A 227 -2.47 1.22 -18.88
N HIS A 228 -2.86 0.07 -18.32
CA HIS A 228 -4.22 -0.20 -17.86
C HIS A 228 -4.72 0.83 -16.82
N LEU A 229 -3.85 1.44 -16.00
CA LEU A 229 -4.25 2.46 -15.04
C LEU A 229 -4.80 3.73 -15.70
N PHE A 230 -4.42 3.99 -16.95
CA PHE A 230 -4.80 5.17 -17.72
C PHE A 230 -6.02 4.91 -18.62
N ARG A 231 -6.34 3.63 -18.85
CA ARG A 231 -7.42 3.21 -19.74
C ARG A 231 -8.63 2.67 -18.98
N SER A 232 -8.38 1.81 -18.01
CA SER A 232 -9.41 1.17 -17.20
C SER A 232 -9.64 1.96 -15.91
N GLY A 233 -10.81 1.76 -15.30
CA GLY A 233 -11.20 2.46 -14.09
C GLY A 233 -12.58 2.05 -13.61
N PHE A 234 -13.33 2.99 -13.05
CA PHE A 234 -14.70 2.75 -12.65
C PHE A 234 -15.54 4.02 -12.70
N GLY A 235 -16.85 3.85 -12.76
CA GLY A 235 -17.85 4.89 -12.56
C GLY A 235 -18.88 4.45 -11.53
N PHE A 236 -19.99 5.19 -11.47
CA PHE A 236 -21.10 4.88 -10.59
C PHE A 236 -22.38 4.70 -11.40
N ASP A 237 -23.16 3.67 -11.12
CA ASP A 237 -24.45 3.46 -11.76
C ASP A 237 -25.52 4.46 -11.29
N ALA A 238 -26.77 4.24 -11.72
CA ALA A 238 -27.90 5.08 -11.32
C ALA A 238 -28.13 5.07 -9.80
N ASP A 239 -27.83 3.94 -9.15
CA ASP A 239 -27.99 3.66 -7.72
C ASP A 239 -26.74 4.03 -6.90
N ASN A 240 -25.74 4.65 -7.55
CA ASN A 240 -24.46 5.03 -6.97
C ASN A 240 -23.60 3.85 -6.49
N HIS A 241 -23.76 2.66 -7.07
CA HIS A 241 -22.82 1.56 -6.88
C HIS A 241 -21.64 1.68 -7.86
N PRO A 242 -20.41 1.37 -7.42
CA PRO A 242 -19.25 1.41 -8.29
C PRO A 242 -19.31 0.28 -9.34
N VAL A 243 -19.11 0.64 -10.61
CA VAL A 243 -19.07 -0.29 -11.75
C VAL A 243 -17.71 -0.17 -12.42
N LEU A 244 -17.00 -1.31 -12.52
CA LEU A 244 -15.70 -1.37 -13.20
C LEU A 244 -15.87 -1.17 -14.71
N VAL A 245 -14.90 -0.47 -15.30
CA VAL A 245 -14.91 -0.08 -16.71
C VAL A 245 -13.56 -0.44 -17.32
N ASP A 246 -13.57 -1.28 -18.36
CA ASP A 246 -12.34 -1.71 -19.04
C ASP A 246 -11.70 -0.59 -19.86
N ASP A 247 -12.51 0.32 -20.41
CA ASP A 247 -12.07 1.49 -21.17
C ASP A 247 -12.94 2.72 -20.88
N VAL A 248 -12.38 3.70 -20.16
CA VAL A 248 -13.08 4.93 -19.76
C VAL A 248 -13.27 5.91 -20.91
N HIS A 249 -12.72 5.62 -22.08
CA HIS A 249 -12.90 6.42 -23.29
C HIS A 249 -13.97 5.84 -24.23
N ASP A 250 -14.47 4.64 -23.98
CA ASP A 250 -15.53 4.02 -24.78
C ASP A 250 -16.92 4.54 -24.36
N GLN A 251 -17.52 5.36 -25.23
CA GLN A 251 -18.84 5.97 -25.00
C GLN A 251 -19.98 4.97 -24.81
N LEU A 252 -19.88 3.78 -25.41
CA LEU A 252 -20.89 2.74 -25.25
C LEU A 252 -20.78 2.09 -23.86
N VAL A 253 -19.55 1.86 -23.39
CA VAL A 253 -19.29 1.24 -22.08
C VAL A 253 -19.68 2.19 -20.94
N ILE A 254 -19.43 3.50 -21.09
CA ILE A 254 -19.69 4.49 -20.03
C ILE A 254 -21.13 5.04 -20.04
N GLN A 255 -21.97 4.60 -20.97
CA GLN A 255 -23.33 5.10 -21.10
C GLN A 255 -24.13 4.82 -19.82
N GLY A 256 -24.71 5.87 -19.24
CA GLY A 256 -25.52 5.76 -18.02
C GLY A 256 -24.71 5.73 -16.72
N LEU A 257 -23.38 5.76 -16.79
CA LEU A 257 -22.52 5.88 -15.62
C LEU A 257 -22.23 7.34 -15.27
N LYS A 258 -22.13 7.62 -13.97
CA LYS A 258 -21.74 8.90 -13.38
C LYS A 258 -20.26 8.86 -12.99
N GLN A 259 -19.61 10.02 -13.02
CA GLN A 259 -18.25 10.23 -12.48
C GLN A 259 -17.16 9.28 -13.01
N VAL A 260 -17.32 8.70 -14.20
CA VAL A 260 -16.34 7.76 -14.78
C VAL A 260 -14.96 8.40 -14.89
N LYS A 261 -13.95 7.71 -14.34
CA LYS A 261 -12.54 8.11 -14.32
C LYS A 261 -11.65 6.89 -14.45
N SER A 262 -10.47 7.08 -15.04
CA SER A 262 -9.41 6.07 -15.03
C SER A 262 -8.92 5.78 -13.61
N TYR A 263 -8.28 4.64 -13.38
CA TYR A 263 -7.67 4.35 -12.08
C TYR A 263 -6.63 5.40 -11.68
N LYS A 264 -5.85 5.93 -12.63
CA LYS A 264 -4.90 7.01 -12.38
C LYS A 264 -5.59 8.26 -11.84
N GLU A 265 -6.73 8.65 -12.40
CA GLU A 265 -7.50 9.80 -11.91
C GLU A 265 -8.14 9.52 -10.55
N TRP A 266 -8.68 8.32 -10.34
CA TRP A 266 -9.22 7.92 -9.05
C TRP A 266 -8.16 7.87 -7.96
N GLN A 267 -6.96 7.37 -8.26
CA GLN A 267 -5.87 7.29 -7.30
C GLN A 267 -5.44 8.68 -6.82
N ILE A 268 -5.31 9.64 -7.74
CA ILE A 268 -5.03 11.04 -7.39
C ILE A 268 -6.15 11.64 -6.52
N LEU A 269 -7.41 11.36 -6.85
CA LEU A 269 -8.54 11.91 -6.14
C LEU A 269 -8.70 11.31 -4.73
N VAL A 270 -8.62 9.99 -4.60
CA VAL A 270 -8.64 9.29 -3.31
C VAL A 270 -7.48 9.74 -2.45
N PHE A 271 -6.27 9.80 -2.99
CA PHE A 271 -5.10 10.31 -2.29
C PHE A 271 -5.32 11.74 -1.77
N THR A 272 -5.95 12.61 -2.59
CA THR A 272 -6.28 13.98 -2.18
C THR A 272 -7.29 13.99 -1.04
N PHE A 273 -8.38 13.23 -1.13
CA PHE A 273 -9.37 13.15 -0.04
C PHE A 273 -8.79 12.62 1.27
N CYS A 274 -7.95 11.58 1.17
CA CYS A 274 -7.26 11.00 2.31
C CYS A 274 -6.31 12.02 2.94
N THR A 275 -5.44 12.64 2.15
CA THR A 275 -4.48 13.63 2.65
C THR A 275 -5.16 14.90 3.18
N ASP A 276 -6.27 15.35 2.59
CA ASP A 276 -7.08 16.46 3.12
C ASP A 276 -7.62 16.13 4.52
N ARG A 277 -8.19 14.93 4.70
CA ARG A 277 -8.69 14.48 6.02
C ARG A 277 -7.55 14.41 7.04
N LEU A 278 -6.41 13.80 6.69
CA LEU A 278 -5.25 13.69 7.58
C LEU A 278 -4.70 15.07 7.94
N SER A 279 -4.48 15.93 6.95
CA SER A 279 -3.94 17.27 7.13
C SER A 279 -4.83 18.13 8.01
N ASN A 280 -6.16 18.10 7.80
CA ASN A 280 -7.11 18.87 8.60
C ASN A 280 -7.14 18.45 10.08
N ILE A 281 -6.86 17.18 10.39
CA ILE A 281 -6.74 16.71 11.78
C ILE A 281 -5.41 17.17 12.39
N ILE A 282 -4.31 17.06 11.64
CA ILE A 282 -2.96 17.36 12.13
C ILE A 282 -2.76 18.88 12.30
N ASP A 283 -3.06 19.65 11.26
CA ASP A 283 -3.00 21.11 11.26
C ASP A 283 -4.06 21.71 10.30
N PRO A 284 -5.25 22.08 10.81
CA PRO A 284 -6.32 22.67 10.00
C PRO A 284 -5.99 24.07 9.47
N HIS A 285 -4.88 24.68 9.91
CA HIS A 285 -4.44 26.00 9.49
C HIS A 285 -3.15 25.96 8.66
N SER A 286 -2.75 24.76 8.20
CA SER A 286 -1.58 24.59 7.34
C SER A 286 -1.69 25.47 6.09
N SER A 287 -0.62 26.23 5.82
CA SER A 287 -0.53 27.09 4.63
C SER A 287 -0.11 26.34 3.37
N SER A 288 0.34 25.09 3.51
CA SER A 288 0.62 24.19 2.39
C SER A 288 -0.62 23.40 1.98
N SER A 289 -0.68 22.98 0.70
CA SER A 289 -1.67 21.98 0.28
C SER A 289 -1.52 20.70 1.12
N SER A 290 -2.62 20.02 1.41
CA SER A 290 -2.65 18.84 2.31
C SER A 290 -1.64 17.76 1.89
N ARG A 291 -1.51 17.50 0.60
CA ARG A 291 -0.56 16.53 0.04
C ARG A 291 0.90 16.89 0.36
N GLU A 292 1.26 18.15 0.18
CA GLU A 292 2.60 18.66 0.53
C GLU A 292 2.81 18.70 2.04
N HIS A 293 1.77 18.97 2.82
CA HIS A 293 1.85 18.95 4.28
C HIS A 293 2.15 17.54 4.80
N ILE A 294 1.41 16.52 4.35
CA ILE A 294 1.68 15.12 4.71
C ILE A 294 3.07 14.68 4.21
N LYS A 295 3.47 15.06 2.99
CA LYS A 295 4.83 14.81 2.47
C LYS A 295 5.92 15.40 3.37
N LYS A 296 5.74 16.64 3.83
CA LYS A 296 6.68 17.28 4.76
C LYS A 296 6.75 16.56 6.11
N ILE A 297 5.62 16.08 6.63
CA ILE A 297 5.60 15.30 7.88
C ILE A 297 6.48 14.06 7.74
N VAL A 298 6.27 13.25 6.69
CA VAL A 298 7.05 12.02 6.47
C VAL A 298 8.53 12.33 6.29
N ASN A 299 8.87 13.31 5.45
CA ASN A 299 10.26 13.67 5.18
C ASN A 299 10.93 14.41 6.36
N SER A 300 10.18 14.99 7.30
CA SER A 300 10.77 15.64 8.48
C SER A 300 11.45 14.65 9.41
N GLY A 301 11.06 13.37 9.38
CA GLY A 301 11.75 12.30 10.10
C GLY A 301 13.12 11.93 9.52
N LEU A 302 13.53 12.55 8.40
CA LEU A 302 14.85 12.44 7.78
C LEU A 302 15.79 13.58 8.19
N LEU A 303 15.36 14.46 9.10
CA LEU A 303 16.14 15.57 9.61
C LEU A 303 16.72 15.19 10.99
N THR A 304 18.01 15.50 11.22
CA THR A 304 18.68 15.34 12.52
C THR A 304 18.55 16.57 13.41
#